data_AF-A0A5J6VB23-F1
#
_entry.id   AF-A0A5J6VB23-F1
#
_cell.length_a   1.000
_cell.length_b   1.000
_cell.length_c   1.000
_cell.angle_alpha   90.00
_cell.angle_beta   90.00
_cell.angle_gamma   90.00
#
_symmetry.space_group_name_H-M   'P 1'
#
loop_
_entity.id
_entity.type
_entity.pdbx_description
1 polymer ?
#
loop_
_entity_poly.entity_id
_entity_poly.type
_entity_poly.pdbx_seq_one_letter_code
_entity_poly.pdbx_strand_id
1 'polypeptide(L)'
;MSSRDLTRFSAARRHAILVCVLEEARATLTDEVIELHERMLNSLFSKAKRTQAERLQQTGKLIQSKLRQYIDVGQALSDARDSGGDPWLAIENILPWAEFVASLDETRHLARKNNFDPLHIITEKYSTLRKYAPRMLSALQLVATPAAQPLADALVVIKDMYRKQSRKVPAAAPLEFVPESWRKVVITPVGIDRQYYEFCALSELKGALRSGDIWVKGSRRYKNFDDYLIPEKDFDKLTPALPLPVSADWGARRIRKKSYAKVFRASVRAETSRLPVCGSAARRNRRLG
;
A
#
# COMPACT_ATOMS: atom_id res chain seq x y z
N MET A 1 -13.71 -36.59 2.28
CA MET A 1 -13.50 -37.90 1.63
C MET A 1 -12.06 -38.30 1.80
N SER A 2 -11.80 -39.52 2.29
CA SER A 2 -10.43 -40.03 2.37
C SER A 2 -9.97 -40.56 0.99
N SER A 3 -8.66 -40.63 0.76
CA SER A 3 -8.09 -41.21 -0.48
C SER A 3 -8.61 -42.64 -0.75
N ARG A 4 -8.90 -43.41 0.31
CA ARG A 4 -9.45 -44.77 0.22
C ARG A 4 -10.91 -44.83 -0.21
N ASP A 5 -11.67 -43.75 -0.07
CA ASP A 5 -13.07 -43.71 -0.52
C ASP A 5 -13.17 -43.53 -2.04
N LEU A 6 -12.14 -42.93 -2.66
CA LEU A 6 -12.09 -42.67 -4.11
C LEU A 6 -11.86 -43.94 -4.93
N THR A 7 -11.26 -44.98 -4.36
CA THR A 7 -11.01 -46.26 -5.05
C THR A 7 -12.28 -47.09 -5.25
N ARG A 8 -13.36 -46.77 -4.53
CA ARG A 8 -14.67 -47.44 -4.62
C ARG A 8 -15.52 -46.97 -5.80
N PHE A 9 -15.14 -45.88 -6.46
CA PHE A 9 -15.86 -45.36 -7.64
C PHE A 9 -15.30 -45.92 -8.94
N SER A 10 -16.13 -45.91 -9.99
CA SER A 10 -15.67 -46.16 -11.36
C SER A 10 -14.56 -45.19 -11.75
N ALA A 11 -13.68 -45.60 -12.67
CA ALA A 11 -12.57 -44.77 -13.12
C ALA A 11 -13.04 -43.38 -13.59
N ALA A 12 -14.13 -43.31 -14.36
CA ALA A 12 -14.71 -42.05 -14.83
C ALA A 12 -15.14 -41.13 -13.67
N ARG A 13 -15.91 -41.65 -12.70
CA ARG A 13 -16.38 -40.86 -11.55
C ARG A 13 -15.22 -40.44 -10.63
N ARG A 14 -14.24 -41.32 -10.44
CA ARG A 14 -13.02 -41.02 -9.66
C ARG A 14 -12.23 -39.88 -10.31
N HIS A 15 -11.99 -39.92 -11.62
CA HIS A 15 -11.28 -38.84 -12.31
C HIS A 15 -12.06 -37.53 -12.28
N ALA A 16 -13.38 -37.56 -12.47
CA ALA A 16 -14.22 -36.37 -12.37
C ALA A 16 -14.09 -35.71 -10.97
N ILE A 17 -14.18 -36.51 -9.89
CA ILE A 17 -14.01 -36.02 -8.52
C ILE A 17 -12.60 -35.45 -8.31
N LEU A 18 -11.55 -36.13 -8.79
CA LEU A 18 -10.17 -35.66 -8.67
C LEU A 18 -9.96 -34.32 -9.38
N VAL A 19 -10.50 -34.16 -10.59
CA VAL A 19 -10.43 -32.89 -11.33
C VAL A 19 -11.13 -31.77 -10.56
N CYS A 20 -12.35 -32.02 -10.06
CA CYS A 20 -13.06 -31.02 -9.24
C CYS A 20 -12.25 -30.63 -7.99
N VAL A 21 -11.67 -31.60 -7.27
CA VAL A 21 -10.84 -31.33 -6.09
C VAL A 21 -9.56 -30.57 -6.44
N LEU A 22 -8.93 -30.88 -7.58
CA LEU A 22 -7.72 -30.19 -8.03
C LEU A 22 -8.01 -28.74 -8.42
N GLU A 23 -9.09 -28.48 -9.17
CA GLU A 23 -9.52 -27.12 -9.48
C GLU A 23 -9.91 -26.36 -8.21
N GLU A 24 -10.57 -27.04 -7.27
CA GLU A 24 -10.93 -26.48 -5.98
C GLU A 24 -9.67 -26.06 -5.19
N ALA A 25 -8.70 -26.98 -5.08
CA ALA A 25 -7.45 -26.74 -4.37
C ALA A 25 -6.61 -25.65 -5.04
N ARG A 26 -6.55 -25.62 -6.37
CA ARG A 26 -5.83 -24.60 -7.14
C ARG A 26 -6.38 -23.21 -6.86
N ALA A 27 -7.69 -23.04 -6.83
CA ALA A 27 -8.30 -21.75 -6.55
C ALA A 27 -8.04 -21.31 -5.11
N THR A 28 -8.15 -22.22 -4.14
CA THR A 28 -7.81 -21.94 -2.73
C THR A 28 -6.34 -21.52 -2.60
N LEU A 29 -5.40 -22.26 -3.20
CA LEU A 29 -3.98 -21.92 -3.15
C LEU A 29 -3.67 -20.58 -3.81
N THR A 30 -4.35 -20.24 -4.90
CA THR A 30 -4.20 -18.94 -5.56
C THR A 30 -4.58 -17.80 -4.62
N ASP A 31 -5.71 -17.94 -3.93
CA ASP A 31 -6.17 -16.93 -2.97
C ASP A 31 -5.22 -16.82 -1.77
N GLU A 32 -4.73 -17.95 -1.24
CA GLU A 32 -3.77 -17.95 -0.13
C GLU A 32 -2.44 -17.26 -0.48
N VAL A 33 -1.97 -17.40 -1.72
CA VAL A 33 -0.77 -16.69 -2.20
C VAL A 33 -0.98 -15.18 -2.17
N ILE A 34 -2.15 -14.70 -2.58
CA ILE A 34 -2.50 -13.27 -2.56
C ILE A 34 -2.60 -12.78 -1.11
N GLU A 35 -3.26 -13.53 -0.22
CA GLU A 35 -3.35 -13.15 1.19
C GLU A 35 -2.00 -13.16 1.90
N LEU A 36 -1.11 -14.09 1.55
CA LEU A 36 0.25 -14.11 2.07
C LEU A 36 1.01 -12.85 1.66
N HIS A 37 0.86 -12.43 0.41
CA HIS A 37 1.43 -11.18 -0.08
C HIS A 37 0.92 -9.97 0.69
N GLU A 38 -0.39 -9.86 0.90
CA GLU A 38 -0.98 -8.78 1.68
C GLU A 38 -0.45 -8.76 3.12
N ARG A 39 -0.40 -9.93 3.78
CA ARG A 39 0.13 -10.09 5.14
C ARG A 39 1.60 -9.70 5.22
N MET A 40 2.42 -10.14 4.26
CA MET A 40 3.84 -9.80 4.20
C MET A 40 4.04 -8.30 4.00
N LEU A 41 3.36 -7.68 3.03
CA LEU A 41 3.44 -6.23 2.82
C LEU A 41 3.00 -5.45 4.06
N ASN A 42 1.85 -5.79 4.64
CA ASN A 42 1.37 -5.12 5.86
C ASN A 42 2.36 -5.25 7.01
N SER A 43 2.99 -6.40 7.17
CA SER A 43 4.04 -6.62 8.18
C SER A 43 5.27 -5.73 7.92
N LEU A 44 5.71 -5.61 6.66
CA LEU A 44 6.83 -4.75 6.28
C LEU A 44 6.52 -3.27 6.54
N PHE A 45 5.38 -2.76 6.09
CA PHE A 45 4.97 -1.37 6.36
C PHE A 45 4.78 -1.10 7.85
N SER A 46 4.17 -2.04 8.59
CA SER A 46 3.97 -1.89 10.04
C SER A 46 5.31 -1.86 10.79
N LYS A 47 6.27 -2.71 10.41
CA LYS A 47 7.62 -2.69 10.98
C LYS A 47 8.34 -1.38 10.65
N ALA A 48 8.29 -0.92 9.40
CA ALA A 48 8.87 0.36 9.01
C ALA A 48 8.28 1.53 9.81
N LYS A 49 6.95 1.56 9.99
CA LYS A 49 6.26 2.58 10.81
C LYS A 49 6.65 2.51 12.29
N ARG A 50 6.80 1.32 12.86
CA ARG A 50 7.25 1.13 14.25
C ARG A 50 8.69 1.62 14.42
N THR A 51 9.60 1.19 13.55
CA THR A 51 11.01 1.63 13.58
C THR A 51 11.12 3.15 13.37
N GLN A 52 10.28 3.74 12.52
CA GLN A 52 10.21 5.20 12.38
C GLN A 52 9.79 5.86 13.70
N ALA A 53 8.73 5.37 14.35
CA ALA A 53 8.25 5.92 15.61
C ALA A 53 9.32 5.78 16.72
N GLU A 54 10.02 4.65 16.78
CA GLU A 54 11.13 4.43 17.70
C GLU A 54 12.29 5.41 17.44
N ARG A 55 12.72 5.56 16.18
CA ARG A 55 13.77 6.51 15.77
C ARG A 55 13.38 7.96 16.09
N LEU A 56 12.12 8.34 15.84
CA LEU A 56 11.58 9.65 16.19
C LEU A 56 11.57 9.88 17.71
N GLN A 57 11.20 8.88 18.49
CA GLN A 57 11.21 8.98 19.96
C GLN A 57 12.63 9.12 20.50
N GLN A 58 13.57 8.31 20.01
CA GLN A 58 14.99 8.38 20.41
C GLN A 58 15.61 9.73 20.01
N THR A 59 15.36 10.18 18.77
CA THR A 59 15.80 11.49 18.30
C THR A 59 15.15 12.61 19.10
N GLY A 60 13.86 12.51 19.43
CA GLY A 60 13.16 13.50 20.27
C GLY A 60 13.80 13.63 21.66
N LYS A 61 14.20 12.52 22.28
CA LYS A 61 14.95 12.54 23.55
C LYS A 61 16.30 13.23 23.40
N LEU A 62 17.04 12.94 22.33
CA LEU A 62 18.32 13.58 22.04
C LEU A 62 18.17 15.08 21.74
N ILE A 63 17.15 15.47 20.97
CA ILE A 63 16.83 16.88 20.71
C ILE A 63 16.52 17.58 22.03
N GLN A 64 15.74 16.96 22.91
CA GLN A 64 15.41 17.53 24.21
C GLN A 64 16.66 17.68 25.11
N SER A 65 17.57 16.71 25.12
CA SER A 65 18.80 16.82 25.91
C SER A 65 19.72 17.91 25.36
N LYS A 66 19.90 17.99 24.04
CA LYS A 66 20.69 19.06 23.40
C LYS A 66 20.05 20.43 23.59
N LEU A 67 18.73 20.55 23.51
CA LEU A 67 18.02 21.81 23.78
C LEU A 67 18.29 22.31 25.20
N ARG A 68 18.25 21.42 26.21
CA ARG A 68 18.60 21.79 27.60
C ARG A 68 20.05 22.26 27.70
N GLN A 69 20.98 21.52 27.10
CA GLN A 69 22.39 21.88 27.08
C GLN A 69 22.61 23.29 26.50
N TYR A 70 21.90 23.67 25.43
CA TYR A 70 22.00 25.03 24.88
C TYR A 70 21.28 26.09 25.73
N ILE A 71 20.22 25.73 26.45
CA ILE A 71 19.59 26.63 27.44
C ILE A 71 20.58 26.92 28.56
N ASP A 72 21.27 25.91 29.08
CA ASP A 72 22.25 26.05 30.17
C ASP A 72 23.44 26.95 29.72
N VAL A 73 23.94 26.74 28.50
CA VAL A 73 24.96 27.63 27.91
C VAL A 73 24.44 29.06 27.74
N GLY A 74 23.20 29.23 27.27
CA GLY A 74 22.58 30.54 27.11
C GLY A 74 22.37 31.26 28.45
N GLN A 75 22.01 30.54 29.51
CA GLN A 75 21.88 31.06 30.87
C GLN A 75 23.22 31.53 31.40
N ALA A 76 24.27 30.73 31.27
CA ALA A 76 25.61 31.13 31.74
C ALA A 76 26.18 32.33 30.98
N LEU A 77 25.88 32.45 29.69
CA LEU A 77 26.20 33.65 28.92
C LEU A 77 25.44 34.89 29.41
N SER A 78 24.17 34.73 29.79
CA SER A 78 23.39 35.81 30.39
C SER A 78 23.97 36.21 31.75
N ASP A 79 24.25 35.24 32.62
CA ASP A 79 24.78 35.47 33.96
C ASP A 79 26.17 36.13 33.92
N ALA A 80 27.04 35.68 33.01
CA ALA A 80 28.36 36.28 32.79
C ALA A 80 28.25 37.73 32.30
N ARG A 81 27.29 38.02 31.42
CA ARG A 81 27.04 39.38 30.95
C ARG A 81 26.55 40.29 32.06
N ASP A 82 25.64 39.80 32.91
CA ASP A 82 25.06 40.58 34.01
C ASP A 82 26.07 40.82 35.14
N SER A 83 26.99 39.88 35.36
CA SER A 83 28.06 39.97 36.36
C SER A 83 29.36 40.62 35.84
N GLY A 84 29.44 40.96 34.55
CA GLY A 84 30.63 41.52 33.91
C GLY A 84 31.80 40.53 33.77
N GLY A 85 31.53 39.23 33.84
CA GLY A 85 32.51 38.15 33.66
C GLY A 85 32.82 37.84 32.20
N ASP A 86 33.84 37.00 31.97
CA ASP A 86 34.22 36.57 30.62
C ASP A 86 33.23 35.52 30.07
N PRO A 87 32.54 35.80 28.94
CA PRO A 87 31.61 34.88 28.30
C PRO A 87 32.24 33.55 27.88
N TRP A 88 33.53 33.54 27.53
CA TRP A 88 34.20 32.33 27.05
C TRP A 88 34.46 31.35 28.20
N LEU A 89 34.94 31.85 29.34
CA LEU A 89 35.09 31.08 30.57
C LEU A 89 33.74 30.53 31.07
N ALA A 90 32.66 31.29 30.93
CA ALA A 90 31.32 30.85 31.33
C ALA A 90 30.82 29.66 30.49
N ILE A 91 31.10 29.66 29.18
CA ILE A 91 30.81 28.50 28.31
C ILE A 91 31.68 27.32 28.71
N GLU A 92 32.99 27.52 28.87
CA GLU A 92 33.96 26.46 29.13
C GLU A 92 33.73 25.74 30.48
N ASN A 93 33.17 26.46 31.46
CA ASN A 93 32.76 25.89 32.75
C ASN A 93 31.57 24.92 32.66
N ILE A 94 30.69 25.09 31.66
CA ILE A 94 29.50 24.23 31.48
C ILE A 94 29.76 23.14 30.45
N LEU A 95 30.42 23.51 29.36
CA LEU A 95 30.72 22.61 28.26
C LEU A 95 32.08 22.97 27.66
N PRO A 96 33.09 22.09 27.82
CA PRO A 96 34.39 22.28 27.21
C PRO A 96 34.26 22.57 25.71
N TRP A 97 35.09 23.47 25.18
CA TRP A 97 34.91 23.98 23.81
C TRP A 97 34.89 22.87 22.74
N ALA A 98 35.70 21.82 22.89
CA ALA A 98 35.73 20.68 21.99
C ALA A 98 34.38 19.91 21.98
N GLU A 99 33.75 19.75 23.14
CA GLU A 99 32.45 19.08 23.27
C GLU A 99 31.31 19.98 22.76
N PHE A 100 31.43 21.30 22.90
CA PHE A 100 30.49 22.25 22.31
C PHE A 100 30.47 22.16 20.78
N VAL A 101 31.65 22.14 20.15
CA VAL A 101 31.77 21.98 18.68
C VAL A 101 31.19 20.63 18.23
N ALA A 102 31.52 19.54 18.93
CA ALA A 102 30.94 18.22 18.64
C ALA A 102 29.40 18.22 18.79
N SER A 103 28.89 18.87 19.83
CA SER A 103 27.45 19.00 20.08
C SER A 103 26.73 19.79 18.99
N LEU A 104 27.37 20.85 18.44
CA LEU A 104 26.84 21.62 17.32
C LEU A 104 26.71 20.77 16.05
N ASP A 105 27.72 19.96 15.74
CA ASP A 105 27.68 19.09 14.57
C ASP A 105 26.64 17.97 14.73
N GLU A 106 26.51 17.36 15.90
CA GLU A 106 25.44 16.41 16.20
C GLU A 106 24.05 17.05 16.06
N THR A 107 23.87 18.25 16.61
CA THR A 107 22.58 18.96 16.57
C THR A 107 22.22 19.36 15.13
N ARG A 108 23.21 19.79 14.33
CA ARG A 108 23.02 20.03 12.88
C ARG A 108 22.58 18.76 12.14
N HIS A 109 23.11 17.60 12.51
CA HIS A 109 22.70 16.32 11.93
C HIS A 109 21.27 15.94 12.34
N LEU A 110 20.89 16.15 13.61
CA LEU A 110 19.54 15.91 14.12
C LEU A 110 18.49 16.85 13.48
N ALA A 111 18.88 18.08 13.14
CA ALA A 111 18.01 19.06 12.51
C ALA A 111 17.71 18.80 11.02
N ARG A 112 18.32 17.79 10.39
CA ARG A 112 18.10 17.48 8.96
C ARG A 112 16.69 16.93 8.72
N LYS A 113 15.96 17.59 7.82
CA LYS A 113 14.51 17.42 7.56
C LYS A 113 14.07 16.05 6.98
N ASN A 114 15.00 15.20 6.55
CA ASN A 114 14.67 14.00 5.74
C ASN A 114 14.89 12.64 6.42
N ASN A 115 15.35 12.60 7.68
CA ASN A 115 15.73 11.32 8.32
C ASN A 115 14.56 10.45 8.78
N PHE A 116 13.31 10.88 8.57
CA PHE A 116 12.15 10.29 9.23
C PHE A 116 11.01 9.85 8.30
N ASP A 117 11.21 9.79 6.98
CA ASP A 117 10.16 9.23 6.10
C ASP A 117 10.11 7.69 6.25
N PRO A 118 8.96 7.08 6.61
CA PRO A 118 8.86 5.63 6.69
C PRO A 118 9.15 4.91 5.37
N LEU A 119 8.98 5.59 4.22
CA LEU A 119 9.36 5.03 2.93
C LEU A 119 10.87 4.76 2.85
N HIS A 120 11.73 5.57 3.48
CA HIS A 120 13.16 5.29 3.52
C HIS A 120 13.52 4.06 4.35
N ILE A 121 12.70 3.69 5.33
CA ILE A 121 12.95 2.53 6.19
C ILE A 121 12.50 1.23 5.51
N ILE A 122 11.49 1.28 4.64
CA ILE A 122 10.96 0.07 4.01
C ILE A 122 11.98 -0.61 3.08
N THR A 123 12.88 0.17 2.47
CA THR A 123 13.93 -0.33 1.58
C THR A 123 14.96 -1.19 2.31
N GLU A 124 15.14 -1.00 3.64
CA GLU A 124 15.98 -1.89 4.46
C GLU A 124 15.49 -3.35 4.41
N LYS A 125 14.21 -3.59 4.10
CA LYS A 125 13.60 -4.92 3.98
C LYS A 125 13.33 -5.35 2.53
N TYR A 126 13.93 -4.66 1.56
CA TYR A 126 13.81 -4.98 0.14
C TYR A 126 14.21 -6.43 -0.19
N SER A 127 15.18 -7.00 0.54
CA SER A 127 15.59 -8.40 0.38
C SER A 127 14.45 -9.39 0.63
N THR A 128 13.55 -9.10 1.58
CA THR A 128 12.37 -9.93 1.87
C THR A 128 11.40 -9.92 0.69
N LEU A 129 11.14 -8.73 0.12
CA LEU A 129 10.27 -8.56 -1.04
C LEU A 129 10.76 -9.41 -2.22
N ARG A 130 12.05 -9.33 -2.53
CA ARG A 130 12.68 -10.04 -3.66
C ARG A 130 12.66 -11.56 -3.52
N LYS A 131 12.55 -12.11 -2.30
CA LYS A 131 12.52 -13.57 -2.09
C LYS A 131 11.24 -14.21 -2.64
N TYR A 132 10.11 -13.51 -2.57
CA TYR A 132 8.81 -14.08 -2.93
C TYR A 132 8.17 -13.44 -4.17
N ALA A 133 8.36 -12.13 -4.38
CA ALA A 133 7.70 -11.39 -5.46
C ALA A 133 7.90 -12.00 -6.86
N PRO A 134 9.11 -12.46 -7.26
CA PRO A 134 9.29 -13.07 -8.58
C PRO A 134 8.46 -14.33 -8.80
N ARG A 135 8.37 -15.19 -7.78
CA ARG A 135 7.61 -16.45 -7.85
C ARG A 135 6.12 -16.18 -7.88
N MET A 136 5.66 -15.26 -7.04
CA MET A 136 4.26 -14.83 -6.99
C MET A 136 3.80 -14.24 -8.33
N LEU A 137 4.50 -13.23 -8.86
CA LEU A 137 4.14 -12.60 -10.14
C LEU A 137 4.26 -13.56 -11.35
N SER A 138 5.07 -14.61 -11.22
CA SER A 138 5.15 -15.66 -12.24
C SER A 138 3.99 -16.64 -12.18
N ALA A 139 3.49 -16.94 -10.98
CA ALA A 139 2.39 -17.89 -10.76
C ALA A 139 1.00 -17.28 -11.01
N LEU A 140 0.82 -15.99 -10.70
CA LEU A 140 -0.47 -15.32 -10.85
C LEU A 140 -0.71 -14.85 -12.29
N GLN A 141 -1.90 -15.15 -12.81
CA GLN A 141 -2.39 -14.63 -14.09
C GLN A 141 -3.28 -13.42 -13.82
N LEU A 142 -2.66 -12.25 -13.75
CA LEU A 142 -3.33 -10.98 -13.49
C LEU A 142 -4.05 -10.48 -14.75
N VAL A 143 -5.27 -9.99 -14.58
CA VAL A 143 -6.06 -9.31 -15.60
C VAL A 143 -6.53 -7.99 -15.02
N ALA A 144 -6.48 -6.92 -15.80
CA ALA A 144 -6.77 -5.57 -15.32
C ALA A 144 -7.91 -4.94 -16.11
N THR A 145 -8.63 -4.03 -15.46
CA THR A 145 -9.51 -3.07 -16.13
C THR A 145 -8.66 -2.04 -16.90
N PRO A 146 -9.24 -1.31 -17.87
CA PRO A 146 -8.54 -0.23 -18.56
C PRO A 146 -7.95 0.83 -17.61
N ALA A 147 -8.59 1.08 -16.47
CA ALA A 147 -8.12 2.04 -15.47
C ALA A 147 -6.85 1.57 -14.73
N ALA A 148 -6.68 0.26 -14.52
CA ALA A 148 -5.51 -0.33 -13.87
C ALA A 148 -4.45 -0.85 -14.86
N GLN A 149 -4.62 -0.62 -16.16
CA GLN A 149 -3.65 -1.06 -17.18
C GLN A 149 -2.23 -0.52 -16.93
N PRO A 150 -2.01 0.74 -16.53
CA PRO A 150 -0.65 1.22 -16.25
C PRO A 150 0.05 0.45 -15.13
N LEU A 151 -0.70 -0.05 -14.14
CA LEU A 151 -0.18 -0.90 -13.08
C LEU A 151 0.13 -2.32 -13.59
N ALA A 152 -0.75 -2.89 -14.41
CA ALA A 152 -0.52 -4.20 -15.02
C ALA A 152 0.74 -4.19 -15.89
N ASP A 153 0.93 -3.17 -16.71
CA ASP A 153 2.11 -3.00 -17.56
C ASP A 153 3.39 -2.85 -16.71
N ALA A 154 3.32 -2.09 -15.61
CA ALA A 154 4.42 -1.98 -14.67
C ALA A 154 4.80 -3.33 -14.03
N LEU A 155 3.82 -4.16 -13.68
CA LEU A 155 4.05 -5.50 -13.13
C LEU A 155 4.69 -6.44 -14.16
N VAL A 156 4.35 -6.30 -15.45
CA VAL A 156 5.02 -7.02 -16.55
C VAL A 156 6.48 -6.58 -16.66
N VAL A 157 6.77 -5.28 -16.61
CA VAL A 157 8.14 -4.76 -16.60
C VAL A 157 8.94 -5.30 -15.41
N ILE A 158 8.35 -5.32 -14.21
CA ILE A 158 8.99 -5.85 -13.00
C ILE A 158 9.25 -7.36 -13.14
N LYS A 159 8.30 -8.12 -13.68
CA LYS A 159 8.46 -9.56 -13.94
C LYS A 159 9.62 -9.83 -14.91
N ASP A 160 9.72 -9.04 -15.97
CA ASP A 160 10.83 -9.10 -16.92
C ASP A 160 12.17 -8.71 -16.29
N MET A 161 12.18 -7.69 -15.43
CA MET A 161 13.36 -7.30 -14.67
C MET A 161 13.84 -8.42 -13.74
N TYR A 162 12.92 -9.16 -13.10
CA TYR A 162 13.27 -10.32 -12.30
C TYR A 162 13.85 -11.46 -13.15
N ARG A 163 13.25 -11.73 -14.31
CA ARG A 163 13.74 -12.76 -15.25
C ARG A 163 15.12 -12.45 -15.79
N LYS A 164 15.38 -11.19 -16.17
CA LYS A 164 16.67 -10.71 -16.72
C LYS A 164 17.70 -10.34 -15.63
N GLN A 165 17.31 -10.39 -14.36
CA GLN A 165 18.09 -9.88 -13.22
C GLN A 165 18.59 -8.43 -13.41
N SER A 166 17.83 -7.62 -14.16
CA SER A 166 18.19 -6.24 -14.49
C SER A 166 18.33 -5.39 -13.24
N ARG A 167 19.38 -4.57 -13.14
CA ARG A 167 19.60 -3.68 -11.98
C ARG A 167 18.86 -2.34 -12.08
N LYS A 168 18.59 -1.87 -13.31
CA LYS A 168 17.90 -0.60 -13.58
C LYS A 168 16.49 -0.84 -14.10
N VAL A 169 15.58 0.05 -13.75
CA VAL A 169 14.25 0.13 -14.36
C VAL A 169 14.40 0.79 -15.74
N PRO A 170 13.76 0.27 -16.80
CA PRO A 170 13.75 0.91 -18.12
C PRO A 170 13.16 2.32 -18.06
N ALA A 171 13.69 3.26 -18.84
CA ALA A 171 13.16 4.64 -18.90
C ALA A 171 11.72 4.72 -19.43
N ALA A 172 11.31 3.73 -20.23
CA ALA A 172 9.95 3.60 -20.75
C ALA A 172 8.97 2.91 -19.76
N ALA A 173 9.38 2.63 -18.53
CA ALA A 173 8.51 1.98 -17.56
C ALA A 173 7.32 2.89 -17.20
N PRO A 174 6.09 2.34 -17.09
CA PRO A 174 4.91 3.13 -16.73
C PRO A 174 5.08 3.80 -15.36
N LEU A 175 4.69 5.06 -15.26
CA LEU A 175 4.73 5.86 -14.02
C LEU A 175 3.35 6.37 -13.58
N GLU A 176 2.32 6.18 -14.41
CA GLU A 176 0.98 6.73 -14.16
C GLU A 176 0.31 6.13 -12.93
N PHE A 177 0.58 4.85 -12.64
CA PHE A 177 0.05 4.17 -11.46
C PHE A 177 0.65 4.70 -10.14
N VAL A 178 1.77 5.44 -10.18
CA VAL A 178 2.51 5.84 -8.98
C VAL A 178 1.75 6.96 -8.23
N PRO A 179 1.31 6.72 -6.98
CA PRO A 179 0.63 7.73 -6.18
C PRO A 179 1.54 8.91 -5.87
N GLU A 180 0.95 10.08 -5.61
CA GLU A 180 1.69 11.32 -5.34
C GLU A 180 2.65 11.21 -4.14
N SER A 181 2.28 10.41 -3.12
CA SER A 181 3.13 10.13 -1.96
C SER A 181 4.43 9.39 -2.33
N TRP A 182 4.42 8.55 -3.36
CA TRP A 182 5.56 7.78 -3.82
C TRP A 182 6.37 8.50 -4.90
N ARG A 183 5.77 9.43 -5.65
CA ARG A 183 6.45 10.09 -6.80
C ARG A 183 7.80 10.70 -6.44
N LYS A 184 7.92 11.32 -5.26
CA LYS A 184 9.17 11.96 -4.81
C LYS A 184 10.32 10.98 -4.55
N VAL A 185 10.00 9.74 -4.19
CA VAL A 185 11.01 8.70 -3.89
C VAL A 185 11.25 7.76 -5.06
N VAL A 186 10.23 7.52 -5.89
CA VAL A 186 10.32 6.67 -7.08
C VAL A 186 11.03 7.39 -8.23
N ILE A 187 10.69 8.67 -8.46
CA ILE A 187 11.22 9.46 -9.58
C ILE A 187 12.35 10.33 -9.04
N THR A 188 13.58 9.97 -9.38
CA THR A 188 14.78 10.73 -9.02
C THR A 188 15.34 11.46 -10.25
N PRO A 189 16.15 12.52 -10.09
CA PRO A 189 16.78 13.22 -11.21
C PRO A 189 17.66 12.31 -12.09
N VAL A 190 18.16 11.20 -11.54
CA VAL A 190 19.04 10.23 -12.22
C VAL A 190 18.23 9.12 -12.91
N GLY A 191 16.94 9.01 -12.61
CA GLY A 191 16.05 8.00 -13.17
C GLY A 191 15.10 7.41 -12.12
N ILE A 192 14.55 6.24 -12.43
CA ILE A 192 13.60 5.56 -11.56
C ILE A 192 14.36 4.70 -10.54
N ASP A 193 14.09 4.91 -9.25
CA ASP A 193 14.61 4.04 -8.21
C ASP A 193 13.86 2.70 -8.22
N ARG A 194 14.62 1.63 -8.43
CA ARG A 194 14.09 0.28 -8.55
C ARG A 194 13.36 -0.20 -7.28
N GLN A 195 13.93 0.05 -6.11
CA GLN A 195 13.38 -0.50 -4.87
C GLN A 195 12.03 0.15 -4.57
N TYR A 196 11.97 1.48 -4.70
CA TYR A 196 10.73 2.22 -4.53
C TYR A 196 9.69 1.85 -5.60
N TYR A 197 10.11 1.67 -6.85
CA TYR A 197 9.21 1.27 -7.93
C TYR A 197 8.57 -0.10 -7.67
N GLU A 198 9.38 -1.11 -7.29
CA GLU A 198 8.88 -2.45 -6.98
C GLU A 198 7.95 -2.47 -5.75
N PHE A 199 8.32 -1.76 -4.67
CA PHE A 199 7.45 -1.64 -3.49
C PHE A 199 6.15 -0.91 -3.81
N CYS A 200 6.20 0.16 -4.60
CA CYS A 200 5.04 0.92 -5.02
C CYS A 200 4.10 0.03 -5.84
N ALA A 201 4.59 -0.62 -6.90
CA ALA A 201 3.76 -1.47 -7.75
C ALA A 201 3.11 -2.62 -6.97
N LEU A 202 3.85 -3.25 -6.05
CA LEU A 202 3.31 -4.33 -5.21
C LEU A 202 2.31 -3.81 -4.16
N SER A 203 2.50 -2.61 -3.63
CA SER A 203 1.53 -1.95 -2.75
C SER A 203 0.24 -1.60 -3.50
N GLU A 204 0.35 -1.06 -4.72
CA GLU A 204 -0.80 -0.72 -5.56
C GLU A 204 -1.52 -1.97 -6.06
N LEU A 205 -0.81 -3.07 -6.34
CA LEU A 205 -1.41 -4.36 -6.69
C LEU A 205 -2.38 -4.84 -5.59
N LYS A 206 -1.98 -4.73 -4.31
CA LYS A 206 -2.89 -5.03 -3.20
C LYS A 206 -4.14 -4.15 -3.23
N GLY A 207 -4.00 -2.85 -3.52
CA GLY A 207 -5.13 -1.93 -3.64
C GLY A 207 -6.08 -2.33 -4.78
N ALA A 208 -5.51 -2.60 -5.96
CA ALA A 208 -6.25 -2.97 -7.16
C ALA A 208 -6.95 -4.34 -7.05
N LEU A 209 -6.33 -5.32 -6.37
CA LEU A 209 -6.96 -6.60 -6.07
C LEU A 209 -8.17 -6.45 -5.13
N ARG A 210 -8.12 -5.49 -4.20
CA ARG A 210 -9.20 -5.21 -3.25
C ARG A 210 -10.33 -4.41 -3.87
N SER A 211 -10.03 -3.49 -4.79
CA SER A 211 -11.05 -2.73 -5.53
C SER A 211 -11.72 -3.55 -6.63
N GLY A 212 -11.07 -4.62 -7.10
CA GLY A 212 -11.51 -5.40 -8.25
C GLY A 212 -11.02 -4.83 -9.59
N ASP A 213 -10.18 -3.79 -9.57
CA ASP A 213 -9.57 -3.25 -10.80
C ASP A 213 -8.56 -4.22 -11.42
N ILE A 214 -7.99 -5.10 -10.61
CA ILE A 214 -7.21 -6.26 -11.05
C ILE A 214 -7.82 -7.51 -10.43
N TRP A 215 -7.97 -8.56 -11.24
CA TRP A 215 -8.41 -9.88 -10.80
C TRP A 215 -7.44 -10.96 -11.28
N VAL A 216 -7.56 -12.15 -10.68
CA VAL A 216 -6.66 -13.27 -10.94
C VAL A 216 -7.45 -14.44 -11.53
N LYS A 217 -7.03 -14.92 -12.71
CA LYS A 217 -7.66 -16.10 -13.31
C LYS A 217 -7.47 -17.32 -12.41
N GLY A 218 -8.57 -18.02 -12.15
CA GLY A 218 -8.59 -19.21 -11.29
C GLY A 218 -8.67 -18.90 -9.79
N SER A 219 -8.71 -17.63 -9.37
CA SER A 219 -9.04 -17.25 -7.99
C SER A 219 -10.53 -17.45 -7.71
N ARG A 220 -10.92 -17.61 -6.44
CA ARG A 220 -12.33 -17.53 -6.02
C ARG A 220 -12.74 -16.17 -5.53
N ARG A 221 -11.88 -15.53 -4.73
CA ARG A 221 -12.16 -14.27 -4.05
C ARG A 221 -11.78 -13.04 -4.86
N TYR A 222 -10.85 -13.19 -5.79
CA TYR A 222 -10.32 -12.13 -6.63
C TYR A 222 -10.69 -12.40 -8.09
N LYS A 223 -11.99 -12.59 -8.38
CA LYS A 223 -12.56 -12.76 -9.73
C LYS A 223 -13.05 -11.43 -10.30
N ASN A 224 -13.30 -11.40 -11.61
CA ASN A 224 -14.05 -10.31 -12.21
C ASN A 224 -15.41 -10.18 -11.53
N PHE A 225 -15.89 -8.95 -11.34
CA PHE A 225 -17.20 -8.69 -10.76
C PHE A 225 -18.31 -9.41 -11.53
N ASP A 226 -18.24 -9.39 -12.86
CA ASP A 226 -19.24 -10.04 -13.73
C ASP A 226 -19.32 -11.56 -13.54
N ASP A 227 -18.21 -12.21 -13.14
CA ASP A 227 -18.17 -13.66 -12.89
C ASP A 227 -18.93 -14.07 -11.62
N TYR A 228 -19.28 -13.11 -10.76
CA TYR A 228 -20.17 -13.35 -9.61
C TYR A 228 -21.64 -13.23 -10.00
N LEU A 229 -21.94 -12.67 -11.17
CA LEU A 229 -23.30 -12.46 -11.65
C LEU A 229 -23.73 -13.62 -12.55
N ILE A 230 -25.05 -13.83 -12.64
CA ILE A 230 -25.62 -14.72 -13.65
C ILE A 230 -25.52 -13.98 -14.99
N PRO A 231 -24.93 -14.58 -16.05
CA PRO A 231 -24.89 -13.96 -17.36
C PRO A 231 -26.30 -13.61 -17.84
N GLU A 232 -26.50 -12.43 -18.44
CA GLU A 232 -27.84 -11.97 -18.89
C GLU A 232 -28.56 -13.02 -19.77
N LYS A 233 -27.80 -13.69 -20.64
CA LYS A 233 -28.29 -14.76 -21.51
C LYS A 233 -28.85 -15.97 -20.77
N ASP A 234 -28.40 -16.22 -19.55
CA ASP A 234 -28.86 -17.32 -18.71
C ASP A 234 -29.87 -16.83 -17.66
N PHE A 235 -29.83 -15.55 -17.29
CA PHE A 235 -30.84 -14.92 -16.48
C PHE A 235 -32.23 -15.06 -17.11
N ASP A 236 -32.38 -14.73 -18.40
CA ASP A 236 -33.65 -14.83 -19.13
C ASP A 236 -34.23 -16.24 -19.15
N LYS A 237 -33.38 -17.28 -19.09
CA LYS A 237 -33.79 -18.68 -19.04
C LYS A 237 -34.24 -19.11 -17.64
N LEU A 238 -33.76 -18.44 -16.60
CA LEU A 238 -34.05 -18.73 -15.19
C LEU A 238 -35.27 -17.94 -14.68
N THR A 239 -35.62 -16.82 -15.31
CA THR A 239 -36.77 -15.97 -14.97
C THR A 239 -38.11 -16.72 -14.85
N PRO A 240 -38.50 -17.64 -15.76
CA PRO A 240 -39.79 -18.33 -15.65
C PRO A 240 -39.82 -19.45 -14.58
N ALA A 241 -38.66 -19.84 -14.02
CA ALA A 241 -38.53 -21.00 -13.13
C ALA A 241 -38.25 -20.65 -11.66
N LEU A 242 -38.12 -19.38 -11.31
CA LEU A 242 -37.91 -18.94 -9.93
C LEU A 242 -39.27 -18.59 -9.28
N PRO A 243 -39.84 -19.46 -8.43
CA PRO A 243 -40.89 -19.02 -7.53
C PRO A 243 -40.22 -18.10 -6.53
N LEU A 244 -40.26 -16.79 -6.75
CA LEU A 244 -39.91 -15.80 -5.74
C LEU A 244 -41.19 -15.54 -4.92
N PRO A 245 -41.39 -16.17 -3.74
CA PRO A 245 -42.50 -15.83 -2.88
C PRO A 245 -42.05 -14.64 -2.04
N VAL A 246 -41.96 -13.48 -2.67
CA VAL A 246 -41.84 -12.24 -1.93
C VAL A 246 -43.03 -11.40 -2.34
N SER A 247 -44.14 -11.57 -1.62
CA SER A 247 -45.15 -10.50 -1.58
C SER A 247 -44.46 -9.32 -0.91
N ALA A 248 -44.03 -8.39 -1.75
CA ALA A 248 -43.38 -7.17 -1.33
C ALA A 248 -44.42 -6.20 -0.78
N ASP A 249 -45.01 -6.55 0.36
CA ASP A 249 -45.73 -5.58 1.19
C ASP A 249 -44.67 -4.76 1.94
N TRP A 250 -44.05 -3.81 1.21
CA TRP A 250 -43.11 -2.85 1.78
C TRP A 250 -43.86 -1.80 2.60
N GLY A 251 -44.52 -2.25 3.66
CA GLY A 251 -44.96 -1.42 4.76
C GLY A 251 -43.77 -0.68 5.36
N ALA A 252 -43.68 0.60 5.01
CA ALA A 252 -42.87 1.68 5.56
C ALA A 252 -42.25 1.40 6.96
N ARG A 253 -41.19 0.61 7.03
CA ARG A 253 -40.28 0.59 8.19
C ARG A 253 -39.00 1.32 7.82
N ARG A 254 -39.03 2.60 8.20
CA ARG A 254 -37.98 3.61 8.16
C ARG A 254 -36.71 3.12 8.88
N ILE A 255 -35.86 2.37 8.19
CA ILE A 255 -34.47 2.15 8.64
C ILE A 255 -33.73 3.47 8.47
N ARG A 256 -33.37 4.11 9.59
CA ARG A 256 -32.54 5.33 9.63
C ARG A 256 -31.18 5.04 9.02
N LYS A 257 -30.98 5.58 7.81
CA LYS A 257 -29.71 5.73 7.08
C LYS A 257 -28.65 6.44 7.93
N LYS A 258 -27.42 5.91 7.95
CA LYS A 258 -26.12 6.59 7.68
C LYS A 258 -25.10 5.47 7.39
N SER A 259 -24.86 5.03 6.15
CA SER A 259 -23.69 5.53 5.39
C SER A 259 -23.67 5.12 3.89
N TYR A 260 -24.58 4.30 3.40
CA TYR A 260 -24.51 3.80 2.00
C TYR A 260 -25.29 4.61 0.96
N ALA A 261 -26.12 5.57 1.38
CA ALA A 261 -26.96 6.37 0.47
C ALA A 261 -26.21 7.43 -0.34
N LYS A 262 -24.96 7.75 0.02
CA LYS A 262 -24.16 8.77 -0.69
C LYS A 262 -23.49 8.22 -1.95
N VAL A 263 -23.10 6.94 -1.92
CA VAL A 263 -22.47 6.25 -3.07
C VAL A 263 -23.53 5.91 -4.12
N PHE A 264 -24.71 5.43 -3.68
CA PHE A 264 -25.79 5.07 -4.59
C PHE A 264 -26.41 6.26 -5.34
N ARG A 265 -26.55 7.43 -4.68
CA ARG A 265 -27.05 8.65 -5.34
C ARG A 265 -26.02 9.31 -6.27
N ALA A 266 -24.73 9.02 -6.10
CA ALA A 266 -23.68 9.53 -7.00
C ALA A 266 -23.63 8.73 -8.30
N SER A 267 -23.78 7.39 -8.22
CA SER A 267 -23.83 6.52 -9.41
C SER A 267 -25.05 6.79 -10.28
N VAL A 268 -26.24 6.90 -9.67
CA VAL A 268 -27.51 7.08 -10.41
C VAL A 268 -27.62 8.47 -11.06
N ARG A 269 -26.87 9.49 -10.59
CA ARG A 269 -26.83 10.82 -11.22
C ARG A 269 -25.84 10.94 -12.39
N ALA A 270 -24.87 10.03 -12.50
CA ALA A 270 -23.95 10.02 -13.64
C ALA A 270 -24.60 9.47 -14.91
N GLU A 271 -25.69 8.71 -14.77
CA GLU A 271 -26.27 7.91 -15.84
C GLU A 271 -27.47 8.57 -16.54
N THR A 272 -27.97 9.72 -16.05
CA THR A 272 -29.23 10.30 -16.56
C THR A 272 -29.18 11.75 -17.09
N SER A 273 -28.07 12.48 -17.07
CA SER A 273 -28.05 13.83 -17.67
C SER A 273 -26.68 14.27 -18.19
N ARG A 274 -26.60 14.44 -19.52
CA ARG A 274 -25.71 15.31 -20.33
C ARG A 274 -24.42 15.84 -19.68
N LEU A 275 -23.27 15.48 -20.27
CA LEU A 275 -21.97 16.15 -20.07
C LEU A 275 -22.10 17.68 -20.15
N PRO A 276 -21.45 18.43 -19.24
CA PRO A 276 -20.92 19.74 -19.55
C PRO A 276 -19.38 19.73 -19.58
N VAL A 277 -18.90 20.61 -20.45
CA VAL A 277 -17.52 20.88 -20.87
C VAL A 277 -16.63 21.39 -19.72
N CYS A 278 -15.31 21.22 -19.90
CA CYS A 278 -14.22 21.74 -19.07
C CYS A 278 -14.43 23.16 -18.53
N GLY A 279 -14.05 23.35 -17.26
CA GLY A 279 -13.89 24.67 -16.63
C GLY A 279 -13.13 24.57 -15.30
N SER A 280 -11.94 25.15 -15.27
CA SER A 280 -11.08 25.41 -14.11
C SER A 280 -11.81 25.84 -12.83
N ALA A 281 -11.47 25.25 -11.65
CA ALA A 281 -11.07 26.00 -10.44
C ALA A 281 -10.95 25.14 -9.16
N ALA A 282 -9.73 25.09 -8.61
CA ALA A 282 -9.35 25.41 -7.23
C ALA A 282 -10.01 24.76 -5.99
N ARG A 283 -9.14 24.04 -5.25
CA ARG A 283 -8.78 24.18 -3.82
C ARG A 283 -9.78 23.85 -2.67
N ARG A 284 -9.16 23.30 -1.60
CA ARG A 284 -9.56 23.13 -0.16
C ARG A 284 -10.35 21.84 0.12
N ASN A 285 -10.12 21.05 1.17
CA ASN A 285 -9.28 21.09 2.38
C ASN A 285 -9.20 19.62 2.87
N ARG A 286 -8.04 19.04 3.24
CA ARG A 286 -7.37 19.04 4.57
C ARG A 286 -8.23 18.66 5.79
N ARG A 287 -7.69 17.68 6.56
CA ARG A 287 -8.01 17.23 7.94
C ARG A 287 -9.28 16.38 8.04
N LEU A 288 -9.34 15.26 8.78
CA LEU A 288 -8.84 14.86 10.11
C LEU A 288 -8.58 13.33 10.02
N GLY A 289 -7.63 12.67 10.68
CA GLY A 289 -7.06 12.76 12.02
C GLY A 289 -6.45 11.38 12.30
#